data_AF-A0A517PSM6-F1
#
_entry.id   AF-A0A517PSM6-F1
#
_cell.length_a   1.000
_cell.length_b   1.000
_cell.length_c   1.000
_cell.angle_alpha   90.00
_cell.angle_beta   90.00
_cell.angle_gamma   90.00
#
_symmetry.space_group_name_H-M   'P 1'
#
loop_
_entity.id
_entity.type
_entity.pdbx_description
1 polymer ?
#
loop_
_entity_poly.entity_id
_entity_poly.type
_entity_poly.pdbx_seq_one_letter_code
_entity_poly.pdbx_strand_id
1 'polypeptide(L)' 'MSLRREQLERQLQNAEAAISDYAKVLDEQNIPAEARKKHPKWRQINAQKTQVKNRLKSLKKIEDREAAIKAGASAETADE' A
#
# COMPACT_ATOMS: atom_id res chain seq x y z
N MET A 1 5.88 -15.41 -6.59
CA MET A 1 5.43 -14.28 -5.75
C MET A 1 6.55 -13.96 -4.78
N SER A 2 7.12 -12.75 -4.80
CA SER A 2 8.18 -12.38 -3.87
C SER A 2 7.58 -12.24 -2.47
N LEU A 3 8.18 -12.88 -1.46
CA LEU A 3 7.79 -12.81 -0.03
C LEU A 3 7.55 -11.35 0.44
N ARG A 4 8.24 -10.40 -0.19
CA ARG A 4 8.15 -8.96 0.06
C ARG A 4 6.80 -8.35 -0.33
N ARG A 5 6.14 -8.86 -1.38
CA ARG A 5 4.84 -8.36 -1.83
C ARG A 5 3.74 -8.74 -0.84
N GLU A 6 3.68 -10.02 -0.48
CA GLU A 6 2.72 -10.55 0.50
C GLU A 6 2.85 -9.84 1.85
N GLN A 7 4.08 -9.55 2.29
CA GLN A 7 4.34 -8.76 3.49
C GLN A 7 3.76 -7.34 3.40
N LEU A 8 3.95 -6.65 2.27
CA LEU A 8 3.40 -5.30 2.06
C LEU A 8 1.87 -5.32 1.95
N GLU A 9 1.29 -6.34 1.33
CA GLU A 9 -0.17 -6.53 1.26
C GLU A 9 -0.77 -6.77 2.65
N ARG A 10 -0.13 -7.60 3.47
CA ARG A 10 -0.53 -7.82 4.87
C ARG A 10 -0.39 -6.55 5.72
N GLN A 11 0.67 -5.77 5.52
CA GLN A 11 0.83 -4.46 6.15
C GLN A 11 -0.28 -3.49 5.74
N LEU A 12 -0.71 -3.53 4.47
CA LEU A 12 -1.81 -2.70 3.99
C LEU A 12 -3.12 -3.10 4.68
N GLN A 13 -3.43 -4.40 4.72
CA GLN A 13 -4.61 -4.92 5.41
C GLN A 13 -4.64 -4.50 6.88
N ASN A 14 -3.51 -4.64 7.58
CA ASN A 14 -3.40 -4.21 8.98
C ASN A 14 -3.62 -2.71 9.14
N ALA A 15 -3.06 -1.88 8.25
CA ALA A 15 -3.26 -0.43 8.28
C ALA A 15 -4.72 -0.05 7.98
N GLU A 16 -5.40 -0.79 7.10
CA GLU A 16 -6.82 -0.59 6.80
C GLU A 16 -7.72 -0.97 7.97
N ALA A 17 -7.44 -2.09 8.63
CA ALA A 17 -8.10 -2.47 9.87
C ALA A 17 -7.90 -1.41 10.94
N ALA A 18 -6.67 -0.91 11.13
CA ALA A 18 -6.36 0.14 12.10
C ALA A 18 -7.12 1.45 11.84
N ILE A 19 -7.32 1.84 10.57
CA ILE A 19 -8.17 3.00 10.25
C ILE A 19 -9.63 2.72 10.62
N SER A 20 -10.15 1.54 10.29
CA SER A 20 -11.53 1.17 10.59
C SER A 20 -11.80 1.13 12.10
N ASP A 21 -10.89 0.51 12.86
CA ASP A 21 -11.03 0.42 14.31
C ASP A 21 -10.87 1.78 14.97
N TYR A 22 -9.93 2.60 14.50
CA TYR A 22 -9.78 3.95 15.03
C TYR A 22 -10.92 4.88 14.61
N ALA A 23 -11.58 4.63 13.48
CA ALA A 23 -12.79 5.35 13.11
C ALA A 23 -13.88 5.15 14.18
N LYS A 24 -14.10 3.92 14.65
CA LYS A 24 -15.07 3.61 15.72
C LYS A 24 -14.76 4.36 17.01
N VAL A 25 -13.49 4.44 17.40
CA VAL A 25 -13.07 5.23 18.58
C VAL A 25 -13.41 6.72 18.39
N LEU A 26 -13.20 7.26 17.19
CA LEU A 26 -13.55 8.65 16.88
C LEU A 26 -15.07 8.88 16.83
N ASP A 27 -15.83 7.88 16.38
CA ASP A 27 -17.30 7.85 16.44
C ASP A 27 -17.79 7.90 17.89
N GLU A 28 -17.22 7.08 18.79
CA GLU A 28 -17.52 7.09 20.23
C GLU A 28 -17.18 8.45 20.90
N GLN A 29 -16.13 9.11 20.41
CA GLN A 29 -15.75 10.46 20.85
C GLN A 29 -16.59 11.58 20.22
N ASN A 30 -17.63 11.24 19.44
CA ASN A 30 -18.47 12.19 18.69
C ASN A 30 -17.66 13.11 17.77
N ILE A 31 -16.54 12.63 17.23
CA ILE A 31 -15.70 13.39 16.31
C ILE A 31 -16.23 13.21 14.88
N PRO A 32 -16.77 14.29 14.25
CA PRO A 32 -17.31 14.20 12.91
C PRO A 32 -16.21 13.89 11.88
N ALA A 33 -16.57 13.24 10.79
CA ALA A 33 -15.64 12.77 9.76
C ALA A 33 -14.68 13.86 9.24
N GLU A 34 -15.16 15.10 9.11
CA GLU A 34 -14.33 16.24 8.68
C GLU A 34 -13.26 16.62 9.72
N ALA A 35 -13.56 16.47 11.01
CA ALA A 35 -12.60 16.71 12.09
C ALA A 35 -11.58 15.56 12.22
N ARG A 36 -11.93 14.34 11.81
CA ARG A 36 -11.00 13.18 11.84
C ARG A 36 -9.74 13.46 11.03
N LYS A 37 -9.84 14.13 9.88
CA LYS A 37 -8.69 14.50 9.04
C LYS A 37 -7.67 15.37 9.78
N LYS A 38 -8.10 16.15 10.79
CA LYS A 38 -7.23 16.96 11.64
C LYS A 38 -6.72 16.21 12.88
N HIS A 39 -7.35 15.09 13.24
CA HIS A 39 -6.99 14.32 14.41
C HIS A 39 -5.58 13.72 14.27
N PRO A 40 -4.66 13.93 15.23
CA PRO A 40 -3.24 13.59 15.06
C PRO A 40 -3.02 12.09 14.83
N LYS A 41 -3.68 11.25 15.63
CA LYS A 41 -3.59 9.79 15.49
C LYS A 41 -4.23 9.27 14.19
N TRP A 42 -5.28 9.92 13.70
CA TRP A 42 -5.88 9.58 12.40
C TRP A 42 -4.91 9.90 11.27
N ARG A 43 -4.28 11.08 11.30
CA ARG A 43 -3.27 11.48 10.33
C ARG A 43 -2.09 10.50 10.29
N GLN A 44 -1.64 10.04 11.46
CA GLN A 44 -0.56 9.07 11.57
C GLN A 44 -0.92 7.73 10.91
N ILE A 45 -2.07 7.14 11.27
CA ILE A 45 -2.50 5.84 10.71
C ILE A 45 -2.73 5.96 9.20
N ASN A 46 -3.34 7.06 8.74
CA ASN A 46 -3.58 7.29 7.32
C ASN A 46 -2.27 7.51 6.52
N ALA A 47 -1.27 8.17 7.12
CA ALA A 47 0.05 8.28 6.52
C ALA A 47 0.74 6.91 6.38
N GLN A 48 0.63 6.04 7.37
CA GLN A 48 1.14 4.66 7.29
C GLN A 48 0.47 3.88 6.16
N LYS A 49 -0.87 3.91 6.06
CA LYS A 49 -1.61 3.30 4.94
C LYS A 49 -1.11 3.82 3.59
N THR A 50 -0.96 5.13 3.45
CA THR A 50 -0.51 5.77 2.21
C THR A 50 0.91 5.34 1.86
N GLN A 51 1.80 5.26 2.85
CA GLN A 51 3.18 4.82 2.65
C GLN A 51 3.26 3.38 2.12
N VAL A 52 2.50 2.45 2.72
CA VAL A 52 2.46 1.05 2.28
C VAL A 52 1.87 0.93 0.87
N LYS A 53 0.79 1.67 0.59
CA LYS A 53 0.18 1.72 -0.75
C LYS A 53 1.15 2.23 -1.81
N ASN A 54 1.92 3.27 -1.50
CA ASN A 54 2.94 3.80 -2.40
C ASN A 54 4.08 2.79 -2.61
N ARG A 55 4.52 2.08 -1.57
CA ARG A 55 5.51 1.00 -1.68
C ARG A 55 5.02 -0.12 -2.61
N LEU A 56 3.76 -0.55 -2.47
CA LEU A 56 3.15 -1.54 -3.37
C LEU A 56 3.10 -1.03 -4.82
N LYS A 57 2.74 0.24 -5.02
CA LYS A 57 2.72 0.84 -6.36
C LYS A 57 4.12 0.86 -6.99
N SER A 58 5.15 1.20 -6.21
CA SER A 58 6.54 1.18 -6.68
C SER A 58 7.03 -0.25 -6.94
N LEU A 59 6.68 -1.22 -6.10
CA LEU A 59 7.01 -2.62 -6.31
C LEU A 59 6.40 -3.14 -7.61
N LYS A 60 5.12 -2.85 -7.86
CA LYS A 60 4.46 -3.20 -9.12
C LYS A 60 5.18 -2.62 -10.33
N LYS A 61 5.62 -1.35 -10.29
CA LYS A 61 6.40 -0.76 -11.39
C LYS A 61 7.72 -1.48 -11.64
N ILE A 62 8.37 -1.98 -10.60
CA ILE A 62 9.61 -2.76 -10.72
C ILE A 62 9.29 -4.12 -11.34
N GLU A 63 8.26 -4.81 -10.85
CA GLU A 63 7.80 -6.10 -11.41
C GLU A 63 7.42 -5.95 -12.89
N ASP A 64 6.69 -4.89 -13.27
CA ASP A 64 6.31 -4.60 -14.64
C ASP A 64 7.55 -4.34 -15.53
N ARG A 65 8.55 -3.62 -15.01
CA ARG A 65 9.81 -3.35 -15.73
C ARG A 65 10.66 -4.60 -15.89
N GLU A 66 10.77 -5.43 -14.85
CA GLU A 66 11.48 -6.71 -14.90
C GLU A 66 10.81 -7.67 -15.88
N ALA A 67 9.48 -7.72 -15.90
CA ALA A 67 8.72 -8.50 -16.87
C ALA A 67 8.96 -8.02 -18.31
N ALA A 68 8.97 -6.70 -18.54
CA ALA A 68 9.27 -6.12 -19.84
C ALA A 68 10.70 -6.42 -20.31
N ILE A 69 11.70 -6.30 -19.42
CA ILE A 69 13.09 -6.66 -19.72
C ILE A 69 13.21 -8.15 -20.03
N LYS A 70 12.58 -9.02 -19.24
CA LYS A 70 12.61 -10.47 -19.48
C LYS A 70 11.95 -10.82 -20.82
N ALA A 71 10.83 -10.19 -21.16
CA ALA A 71 10.17 -10.37 -22.45
C ALA A 71 11.03 -9.88 -23.62
N GLY A 72 11.68 -8.73 -23.49
CA GLY A 72 12.60 -8.19 -24.50
C GLY A 72 13.87 -9.04 -24.67
N ALA A 73 14.51 -9.44 -23.57
CA ALA A 73 15.69 -10.31 -23.60
C ALA A 73 15.39 -11.72 -24.15
N SER A 74 14.15 -12.21 -23.99
CA SER A 74 13.70 -13.47 -24.60
C SER A 74 13.41 -13.32 -26.10
N ALA A 75 13.18 -12.11 -26.60
CA ALA A 75 13.02 -11.84 -28.04
C ALA A 75 14.38 -11.63 -28.72
N GLU A 76 15.36 -11.04 -28.03
CA GLU A 76 16.71 -10.78 -28.56
C GLU A 76 17.61 -12.03 -28.58
N THR A 77 17.23 -13.11 -27.89
CA THR A 77 17.94 -14.42 -27.91
C THR A 77 17.30 -15.46 -28.83
N ALA A 78 16.21 -15.12 -29.51
CA ALA A 78 15.53 -16.01 -30.47
C ALA A 78 15.87 -15.69 -31.94
N ASP A 79 16.71 -14.68 -32.17
CA ASP A 79 17.19 -14.24 -33.49
C ASP A 79 18.73 -14.34 -33.51
N GLU A 80 19.27 -15.54 -33.22
CA GLU A 80 20.67 -15.92 -33.53
C GLU A 80 20.77 -17.41 -33.88
#